data_AF-A0A367FAH1-F1
#
_entry.id   AF-A0A367FAH1-F1
#
_cell.length_a   1.000
_cell.length_b   1.000
_cell.length_c   1.000
_cell.angle_alpha   90.00
_cell.angle_beta   90.00
_cell.angle_gamma   90.00
#
_symmetry.space_group_name_H-M   'P 1'
#
loop_
_entity.id
_entity.type
_entity.pdbx_description
1 polymer ?
#
loop_
_entity_poly.entity_id
_entity_poly.type
_entity_poly.pdbx_seq_one_letter_code
_entity_poly.pdbx_strand_id
1 'polypeptide(L)'
;MKTADSGTQSAEALDHLERLAAQLEAHAFQVRLTARTGLYPRLRVINPMAPAVTEDVLAANAADGEWWFWLSWAGRIGHASDIVTAAERIASVLHVMRR
;
A
#
# COMPACT_ATOMS: atom_id res chain seq x y z
N MET A 1 -20.48 -0.90 -21.31
CA MET A 1 -21.05 -0.53 -19.99
C MET A 1 -20.19 -1.19 -18.92
N LYS A 2 -19.13 -0.52 -18.44
CA LYS A 2 -18.19 -1.03 -17.41
C LYS A 2 -17.97 0.09 -16.39
N THR A 3 -18.95 0.31 -15.52
CA THR A 3 -18.91 1.36 -14.48
C THR A 3 -19.14 0.81 -13.07
N ALA A 4 -19.60 -0.45 -12.93
CA ALA A 4 -19.80 -1.09 -11.63
C ALA A 4 -18.50 -1.69 -11.03
N ASP A 5 -17.53 -2.04 -11.87
CA ASP A 5 -16.32 -2.79 -11.50
C ASP A 5 -15.32 -1.93 -10.69
N SER A 6 -15.25 -0.63 -10.98
CA SER A 6 -14.33 0.31 -10.30
C SER A 6 -14.68 0.55 -8.83
N GLY A 7 -15.96 0.48 -8.46
CA GLY A 7 -16.40 0.64 -7.08
C GLY A 7 -15.98 -0.53 -6.20
N THR A 8 -16.18 -1.76 -6.69
CA THR A 8 -15.77 -3.00 -6.02
C THR A 8 -14.25 -3.09 -5.90
N GLN A 9 -13.51 -2.80 -6.98
CA GLN A 9 -12.04 -2.79 -6.94
C GLN A 9 -11.50 -1.75 -5.96
N SER A 10 -12.15 -0.58 -5.84
CA SER A 10 -11.73 0.41 -4.84
C SER A 10 -11.97 -0.07 -3.42
N ALA A 11 -13.05 -0.81 -3.15
CA ALA A 11 -13.31 -1.40 -1.84
C ALA A 11 -12.31 -2.50 -1.50
N GLU A 12 -12.00 -3.41 -2.44
CA GLU A 12 -11.04 -4.48 -2.21
C GLU A 12 -9.60 -3.96 -2.08
N ALA A 13 -9.23 -2.94 -2.86
CA ALA A 13 -7.98 -2.22 -2.68
C ALA A 13 -7.88 -1.62 -1.27
N LEU A 14 -8.98 -1.05 -0.77
CA LEU A 14 -9.04 -0.51 0.58
C LEU A 14 -8.78 -1.59 1.63
N ASP A 15 -9.49 -2.72 1.54
CA ASP A 15 -9.34 -3.86 2.46
C ASP A 15 -7.89 -4.38 2.51
N HIS A 16 -7.24 -4.50 1.35
CA HIS A 16 -5.84 -4.89 1.29
C HIS A 16 -4.90 -3.88 1.94
N LEU A 17 -5.13 -2.58 1.71
CA LEU A 17 -4.34 -1.52 2.31
C LEU A 17 -4.55 -1.41 3.82
N GLU A 18 -5.76 -1.67 4.34
CA GLU A 18 -6.03 -1.71 5.78
C GLU A 18 -5.26 -2.83 6.49
N ARG A 19 -5.20 -4.02 5.88
CA ARG A 19 -4.41 -5.13 6.45
C ARG A 19 -2.92 -4.84 6.44
N LEU A 20 -2.42 -4.23 5.37
CA LEU A 20 -1.03 -3.78 5.29
C LEU A 20 -0.72 -2.67 6.31
N ALA A 21 -1.65 -1.74 6.50
CA ALA A 21 -1.55 -0.67 7.50
C ALA A 21 -1.36 -1.24 8.90
N ALA A 22 -2.20 -2.20 9.30
CA ALA A 22 -2.10 -2.86 10.60
C ALA A 22 -0.74 -3.57 10.81
N GLN A 23 -0.23 -4.25 9.77
CA GLN A 23 1.08 -4.89 9.84
C GLN A 23 2.20 -3.85 10.02
N LEU A 24 2.16 -2.73 9.30
CA LEU A 24 3.17 -1.68 9.38
C LEU A 24 3.13 -0.94 10.72
N GLU A 25 1.95 -0.69 11.28
CA GLU A 25 1.77 -0.11 12.62
C GLU A 25 2.35 -1.03 13.71
N ALA A 26 2.16 -2.35 13.57
CA ALA A 26 2.80 -3.32 14.47
C ALA A 26 4.34 -3.28 14.42
N HIS A 27 4.92 -2.73 13.35
CA HIS A 27 6.36 -2.50 13.18
C HIS A 27 6.76 -1.03 13.43
N ALA A 28 5.94 -0.28 14.18
CA ALA A 28 6.18 1.10 14.59
C ALA A 28 6.27 2.12 13.44
N PHE A 29 5.76 1.81 12.25
CA PHE A 29 5.53 2.82 11.22
C PHE A 29 4.24 3.60 11.49
N GLN A 30 4.22 4.86 11.10
CA GLN A 30 2.99 5.64 11.04
C GLN A 30 2.37 5.49 9.66
N VAL A 31 1.05 5.30 9.60
CA VAL A 31 0.34 5.14 8.34
C VAL A 31 -0.84 6.10 8.22
N ARG A 32 -1.14 6.50 6.98
CA ARG A 32 -2.29 7.35 6.64
C ARG A 32 -2.98 6.80 5.41
N LEU A 33 -4.09 6.09 5.64
CA LEU A 33 -4.95 5.60 4.58
C LEU A 33 -5.86 6.71 4.05
N THR A 34 -5.90 6.88 2.73
CA THR A 34 -6.78 7.85 2.06
C THR A 34 -7.63 7.12 1.03
N ALA A 35 -8.96 7.16 1.21
CA ALA A 35 -9.94 6.66 0.24
C ALA A 35 -11.05 7.70 0.05
N ARG A 36 -10.78 8.70 -0.79
CA ARG A 36 -11.76 9.76 -1.10
C ARG A 36 -12.60 9.34 -2.30
N THR A 37 -13.88 9.68 -2.29
CA THR A 37 -14.77 9.44 -3.43
C THR A 37 -14.16 9.97 -4.72
N GLY A 38 -14.06 9.12 -5.75
CA GLY A 38 -13.48 9.47 -7.05
C GLY A 38 -11.95 9.39 -7.13
N LEU A 39 -11.26 9.09 -6.02
CA LEU A 39 -9.82 8.82 -6.02
C LEU A 39 -9.55 7.37 -5.62
N TYR A 40 -8.52 6.79 -6.25
CA TYR A 40 -8.09 5.44 -5.91
C TYR A 40 -7.50 5.42 -4.48
N PRO A 41 -7.79 4.39 -3.66
CA PRO A 41 -7.22 4.27 -2.33
C PRO A 41 -5.69 4.28 -2.33
N ARG A 42 -5.10 4.93 -1.34
CA ARG A 42 -3.65 4.95 -1.13
C ARG A 42 -3.32 4.87 0.35
N LEU A 43 -2.22 4.19 0.66
CA LEU A 43 -1.65 4.14 1.99
C LEU A 43 -0.33 4.92 1.99
N ARG A 44 -0.29 6.03 2.71
CA ARG A 44 0.99 6.70 2.98
C ARG A 44 1.64 6.08 4.20
N VAL A 45 2.90 5.68 4.09
CA VAL A 45 3.71 5.09 5.16
C VAL A 45 4.81 6.09 5.51
N ILE A 46 5.00 6.33 6.81
CA ILE A 46 5.92 7.32 7.36
C ILE A 46 6.81 6.59 8.36
N ASN A 47 8.13 6.73 8.21
CA ASN A 47 9.06 6.28 9.22
C ASN A 47 9.16 7.34 10.33
N PRO A 48 8.69 7.10 11.57
CA PRO A 48 8.72 8.12 12.62
C PRO A 48 10.14 8.51 13.04
N MET A 49 11.14 7.66 12.78
CA MET A 49 12.56 7.94 13.02
C MET A 49 13.19 8.80 11.91
N ALA A 50 12.53 8.92 10.76
CA ALA A 50 12.93 9.78 9.66
C ALA A 50 11.68 10.33 8.93
N PRO A 51 10.89 11.25 9.53
CA PRO A 51 9.58 11.64 9.01
C PRO A 51 9.61 12.29 7.61
N ALA A 52 10.78 12.74 7.15
CA ALA A 52 10.98 13.24 5.80
C ALA A 52 10.94 12.12 4.72
N VAL A 53 11.14 10.87 5.13
CA VAL A 53 11.09 9.70 4.24
C VAL A 53 9.71 9.06 4.38
N THR A 54 8.94 9.14 3.30
CA THR A 54 7.57 8.61 3.25
C THR A 54 7.34 7.90 1.93
N GLU A 55 6.53 6.85 1.98
CA GLU A 55 6.16 6.08 0.79
C GLU A 55 4.66 6.07 0.57
N ASP A 56 4.25 6.02 -0.70
CA ASP A 56 2.86 5.83 -1.09
C ASP A 56 2.68 4.44 -1.69
N VAL A 57 1.80 3.67 -1.06
CA VAL A 57 1.48 2.30 -1.45
C VAL A 57 0.06 2.23 -2.02
N LEU A 58 -0.08 1.50 -3.12
CA LEU A 58 -1.34 1.17 -3.77
C LEU A 58 -1.54 -0.35 -3.72
N ALA A 59 -2.80 -0.79 -3.69
CA ALA A 59 -3.17 -2.18 -3.93
C ALA A 59 -3.98 -2.22 -5.21
N ALA A 60 -3.61 -3.05 -6.18
CA ALA A 60 -4.33 -3.19 -7.43
C ALA A 60 -4.26 -4.64 -7.94
N ASN A 61 -5.35 -5.12 -8.54
CA ASN A 61 -5.35 -6.40 -9.20
C ASN A 61 -4.61 -6.34 -10.54
N ALA A 62 -3.93 -7.43 -10.88
CA ALA A 62 -3.33 -7.63 -12.19
C ALA A 62 -4.35 -8.29 -13.14
N ALA A 63 -3.95 -8.47 -14.41
CA ALA A 63 -4.81 -9.05 -15.44
C ALA A 63 -5.20 -10.52 -15.16
N ASP A 64 -4.45 -11.20 -14.31
CA ASP A 64 -4.73 -12.54 -13.78
C ASP A 64 -5.77 -12.54 -12.65
N GLY A 65 -6.20 -11.38 -12.17
CA GLY A 65 -7.13 -11.24 -11.04
C GLY A 65 -6.44 -11.24 -9.68
N GLU A 66 -5.12 -11.45 -9.63
CA GLU A 66 -4.37 -11.48 -8.38
C GLU A 66 -4.05 -10.07 -7.90
N TRP A 67 -4.06 -9.88 -6.59
CA TRP A 67 -3.82 -8.58 -5.97
C TRP A 67 -2.37 -8.37 -5.59
N TRP A 68 -1.86 -7.18 -5.88
CA TRP A 68 -0.47 -6.81 -5.63
C TRP A 68 -0.40 -5.45 -4.95
N PHE A 69 0.59 -5.32 -4.06
CA PHE A 69 1.02 -4.03 -3.57
C PHE A 69 2.06 -3.41 -4.50
N TRP A 70 1.98 -2.09 -4.66
CA TRP A 70 2.84 -1.28 -5.51
C TRP A 70 3.32 -0.06 -4.74
N LEU A 71 4.57 0.33 -4.93
CA LEU A 71 4.98 1.71 -4.61
C LEU A 71 4.57 2.62 -5.75
N SER A 72 4.10 3.82 -5.44
CA SER A 72 3.62 4.78 -6.44
C SER A 72 4.66 5.17 -7.51
N TRP A 73 5.95 5.04 -7.18
CA TRP A 73 7.08 5.32 -8.07
C TRP A 73 7.84 4.06 -8.52
N ALA A 74 7.49 2.88 -8.02
CA ALA A 74 8.19 1.62 -8.34
C ALA A 74 7.22 0.56 -8.89
N GLY A 75 7.73 -0.65 -9.08
CA GLY A 75 6.92 -1.81 -9.50
C GLY A 75 6.22 -2.51 -8.34
N ARG A 76 5.75 -3.74 -8.61
CA ARG A 76 5.15 -4.63 -7.60
C ARG A 76 6.16 -4.90 -6.50
N ILE A 77 5.73 -4.75 -5.26
CA ILE A 77 6.56 -4.99 -4.07
C ILE A 77 6.18 -6.28 -3.34
N GLY A 78 4.96 -6.78 -3.50
CA GLY A 78 4.53 -8.02 -2.88
C GLY A 78 3.11 -8.40 -3.27
N HIS A 79 2.82 -9.69 -3.16
CA HIS A 79 1.47 -10.20 -3.33
C HIS A 79 0.58 -9.76 -2.16
N ALA A 80 -0.69 -9.43 -2.39
CA ALA A 80 -1.55 -8.89 -1.34
C ALA A 80 -1.98 -9.94 -0.30
N SER A 81 -1.79 -11.23 -0.58
CA SER A 81 -1.92 -12.31 0.41
C SER A 81 -0.66 -12.51 1.26
N ASP A 82 0.50 -11.97 0.86
CA ASP A 82 1.76 -12.04 1.60
C ASP A 82 2.11 -10.65 2.18
N ILE A 83 1.33 -10.27 3.18
CA ILE A 83 1.39 -8.95 3.81
C ILE A 83 2.73 -8.75 4.53
N VAL A 84 3.29 -9.81 5.13
CA VAL A 84 4.55 -9.74 5.88
C VAL A 84 5.69 -9.40 4.95
N THR A 85 5.86 -10.14 3.85
CA THR A 85 6.90 -9.85 2.87
C THR A 85 6.74 -8.46 2.27
N ALA A 86 5.51 -8.04 1.97
CA ALA A 86 5.25 -6.69 1.45
C ALA A 86 5.66 -5.59 2.44
N ALA A 87 5.31 -5.74 3.72
CA ALA A 87 5.67 -4.80 4.78
C ALA A 87 7.21 -4.72 4.98
N GLU A 88 7.91 -5.85 4.95
CA GLU A 88 9.37 -5.89 5.04
C GLU A 88 10.04 -5.15 3.88
N ARG A 89 9.51 -5.28 2.65
CA ARG A 89 10.04 -4.53 1.50
C ARG A 89 9.85 -3.03 1.67
N ILE A 90 8.68 -2.59 2.13
CA ILE A 90 8.41 -1.16 2.42
C ILE A 90 9.36 -0.65 3.50
N ALA A 91 9.53 -1.41 4.58
CA ALA A 91 10.43 -1.06 5.67
C ALA A 91 11.89 -0.94 5.17
N SER A 92 12.33 -1.85 4.30
CA SER A 92 13.67 -1.77 3.68
C SER A 92 13.86 -0.47 2.90
N VAL A 93 12.91 -0.09 2.04
CA VAL A 93 12.96 1.18 1.29
C VAL A 93 13.03 2.38 2.23
N LEU A 94 12.18 2.41 3.27
CA LEU A 94 12.13 3.50 4.25
C LEU A 94 13.37 3.58 5.17
N HIS A 95 14.13 2.49 5.32
CA HIS A 95 15.37 2.46 6.10
C HIS A 95 16.63 2.73 5.26
N VAL A 96 16.61 2.41 3.97
CA VAL A 96 17.77 2.53 3.08
C VAL A 96 18.02 3.99 2.65
N MET A 97 17.03 4.88 2.73
CA MET A 97 17.23 6.31 2.44
C MET A 97 17.92 7.06 3.61
N ARG A 98 19.22 6.77 3.80
CA ARG A 98 20.18 7.74 4.34
C ARG A 98 21.11 8.17 3.20
N ARG A 99 20.99 9.45 2.83
CA ARG A 99 22.01 10.39 2.31
C ARG A 99 21.45 11.23 1.18
#